data_AF-A0A448WIE6-F1
#
_entry.id   AF-A0A448WIE6-F1
#
_cell.length_a   1.000
_cell.length_b   1.000
_cell.length_c   1.000
_cell.angle_alpha   90.00
_cell.angle_beta   90.00
_cell.angle_gamma   90.00
#
_symmetry.space_group_name_H-M   'P 1'
#
loop_
_entity.id
_entity.type
_entity.pdbx_description
1 polymer ?
#
loop_
_entity_poly.entity_id
_entity_poly.type
_entity_poly.pdbx_seq_one_letter_code
_entity_poly.pdbx_strand_id
1 'polypeptide(L)'
;MFHPSLYSFFKILKDIKFPLNLDLYEFCTPELQKKLLPMREKIRLQDEHSANKGKNSTKGSLEKMEAEVEAKDVEPYWFADDLGSNNSGTYNLLGVLTHQGRSSSSGHYVAWVKRKGIWLKFDDDEVSQVTSDDILRLSGGADWHCAYVLLYGPKLVRAASHSENQLPPKSSSAYSLNEKSIRGDK
;
A
#
# COMPACT_ATOMS: atom_id res chain seq x y z
N MET A 1 5.16 -6.11 58.20
CA MET A 1 5.35 -5.22 57.03
C MET A 1 5.35 -6.09 55.79
N PHE A 2 4.31 -6.02 54.97
CA PHE A 2 4.26 -6.74 53.69
C PHE A 2 5.10 -5.97 52.67
N HIS A 3 6.13 -6.60 52.11
CA HIS A 3 6.97 -6.00 51.07
C HIS A 3 6.23 -6.08 49.72
N PRO A 4 5.97 -4.96 49.03
CA PRO A 4 5.38 -5.00 47.70
C PRO A 4 6.48 -5.29 46.67
N SER A 5 6.81 -6.56 46.42
CA SER A 5 7.83 -6.91 45.41
C SER A 5 7.50 -8.08 44.51
N LEU A 6 6.22 -8.38 44.26
CA LEU A 6 5.84 -9.55 43.46
C LEU A 6 4.89 -9.24 42.29
N TYR A 7 5.07 -8.09 41.64
CA TYR A 7 4.58 -7.89 40.28
C TYR A 7 5.77 -7.77 39.34
N SER A 8 6.07 -8.85 38.62
CA SER A 8 7.01 -8.83 37.50
C SER A 8 6.20 -8.70 36.21
N PHE A 9 6.50 -7.69 35.42
CA PHE A 9 5.86 -7.49 34.12
C PHE A 9 6.58 -8.30 33.06
N PHE A 10 5.84 -9.20 32.40
CA PHE A 10 6.38 -10.10 31.38
C PHE A 10 5.85 -9.73 29.99
N LYS A 11 6.71 -9.86 28.98
CA LYS A 11 6.33 -9.71 27.57
C LYS A 11 6.01 -11.07 26.98
N ILE A 12 4.92 -11.17 26.22
CA ILE A 12 4.62 -12.38 25.44
C ILE A 12 5.60 -12.40 24.25
N LEU A 13 6.46 -13.42 24.19
CA LEU A 13 7.51 -13.58 23.18
C LEU A 13 7.13 -14.59 22.08
N LYS A 14 5.85 -14.68 21.74
CA LYS A 14 5.41 -15.58 20.65
C LYS A 14 5.84 -15.02 19.30
N ASP A 15 6.22 -15.92 18.40
CA ASP A 15 6.45 -15.57 16.99
C ASP A 15 5.10 -15.34 16.31
N ILE A 16 4.78 -14.09 15.98
CA ILE A 16 3.54 -13.70 15.32
C ILE A 16 3.90 -13.10 13.97
N LYS A 17 3.70 -13.88 12.90
CA LYS A 17 3.95 -13.41 11.54
C LYS A 17 2.97 -12.30 11.18
N PHE A 18 3.47 -11.30 10.46
CA PHE A 18 2.68 -10.22 9.91
C PHE A 18 3.04 -10.01 8.43
N PRO A 19 2.07 -9.63 7.59
CA PRO A 19 2.31 -9.48 6.16
C PRO A 19 2.85 -8.08 5.81
N LEU A 20 3.58 -7.97 4.70
CA LEU A 20 3.94 -6.65 4.14
C LEU A 20 2.74 -5.98 3.45
N ASN A 21 1.83 -6.78 2.90
CA ASN A 21 0.58 -6.35 2.29
C ASN A 21 -0.57 -6.98 3.08
N LEU A 22 -1.36 -6.16 3.75
CA LEU A 22 -2.48 -6.57 4.58
C LEU A 22 -3.79 -6.41 3.79
N ASP A 23 -4.56 -7.49 3.70
CA ASP A 23 -5.89 -7.48 3.12
C ASP A 23 -6.93 -7.73 4.19
N LEU A 24 -7.86 -6.79 4.37
CA LEU A 24 -8.90 -6.84 5.38
C LEU A 24 -10.31 -7.04 4.82
N TYR A 25 -10.43 -7.31 3.51
CA TYR A 25 -11.72 -7.41 2.83
C TYR A 25 -12.68 -8.43 3.47
N GLU A 26 -12.17 -9.59 3.85
CA GLU A 26 -12.98 -10.66 4.46
C GLU A 26 -13.52 -10.29 5.84
N PHE A 27 -12.91 -9.30 6.51
CA PHE A 27 -13.35 -8.82 7.83
C PHE A 27 -14.31 -7.63 7.73
N CYS A 28 -14.58 -7.12 6.53
CA CYS A 28 -15.52 -6.02 6.28
C CYS A 28 -16.96 -6.54 6.14
N THR A 29 -17.95 -5.67 6.39
CA THR A 29 -19.36 -6.03 6.16
C THR A 29 -19.66 -6.23 4.67
N PRO A 30 -20.68 -7.04 4.30
CA PRO A 30 -21.03 -7.26 2.89
C PRO A 30 -21.31 -5.98 2.10
N GLU A 31 -21.84 -4.95 2.75
CA GLU A 31 -22.11 -3.65 2.14
C GLU A 31 -20.81 -2.91 1.83
N LEU A 32 -19.86 -2.91 2.77
CA LEU A 32 -18.54 -2.30 2.56
C LEU A 32 -17.74 -3.08 1.53
N GLN A 33 -17.75 -4.41 1.58
CA GLN A 33 -17.11 -5.27 0.57
C GLN A 33 -17.50 -4.87 -0.85
N LYS A 34 -18.80 -4.69 -1.13
CA LYS A 34 -19.29 -4.22 -2.45
C LYS A 34 -18.71 -2.86 -2.85
N LYS A 35 -18.59 -1.91 -1.90
CA LYS A 35 -18.01 -0.59 -2.14
C LYS A 35 -16.50 -0.65 -2.44
N LEU A 36 -15.79 -1.62 -1.89
CA LEU A 36 -14.33 -1.76 -2.09
C LEU A 36 -13.95 -2.39 -3.43
N LEU A 37 -14.84 -3.18 -4.06
CA LEU A 37 -14.56 -3.91 -5.30
C LEU A 37 -13.98 -3.08 -6.45
N PRO A 38 -14.50 -1.87 -6.77
CA PRO A 38 -13.99 -1.09 -7.90
C PRO A 38 -12.51 -0.74 -7.75
N MET A 39 -12.07 -0.38 -6.54
CA MET A 39 -10.68 -0.04 -6.30
C MET A 39 -9.80 -1.29 -6.23
N ARG A 40 -10.30 -2.37 -5.65
CA ARG A 40 -9.58 -3.65 -5.59
C ARG A 40 -9.26 -4.20 -6.98
N GLU A 41 -10.20 -4.06 -7.92
CA GLU A 41 -9.98 -4.48 -9.30
C GLU A 41 -8.91 -3.62 -9.99
N LYS A 42 -8.89 -2.30 -9.75
CA LYS A 42 -7.81 -1.43 -10.23
C LYS A 42 -6.44 -1.85 -9.68
N ILE A 43 -6.35 -2.15 -8.38
CA ILE A 43 -5.12 -2.64 -7.75
C ILE A 43 -4.65 -3.95 -8.41
N ARG A 44 -5.56 -4.91 -8.59
CA ARG A 44 -5.28 -6.21 -9.23
C ARG A 44 -4.67 -6.02 -10.62
N LEU A 45 -5.31 -5.20 -11.45
CA LEU A 45 -4.83 -4.90 -12.79
C LEU A 45 -3.45 -4.24 -12.75
N GLN A 46 -3.22 -3.26 -11.87
CA GLN A 46 -1.91 -2.61 -11.76
C GLN A 46 -0.81 -3.58 -11.30
N ASP A 47 -1.07 -4.45 -10.34
CA ASP A 47 -0.12 -5.46 -9.87
C ASP A 47 0.26 -6.42 -11.01
N GLU A 48 -0.72 -6.87 -11.81
CA GLU A 48 -0.47 -7.72 -13.00
C GLU A 48 0.41 -7.01 -14.05
N HIS A 49 0.12 -5.75 -14.34
CA HIS A 49 0.95 -4.94 -15.26
C HIS A 49 2.37 -4.75 -14.72
N SER A 50 2.52 -4.56 -13.40
CA SER A 50 3.81 -4.38 -12.74
C SER A 50 4.62 -5.68 -12.73
N ALA A 51 3.99 -6.83 -12.47
CA ALA A 51 4.61 -8.14 -12.51
C ALA A 51 5.10 -8.51 -13.93
N ASN A 52 4.33 -8.16 -14.97
CA ASN A 52 4.72 -8.39 -16.35
C ASN A 52 5.93 -7.53 -16.77
N LYS A 53 6.02 -6.27 -16.31
CA LYS A 53 7.21 -5.43 -16.52
C LYS A 53 8.44 -5.96 -15.76
N GLY A 54 8.23 -6.47 -14.55
CA GLY A 54 9.29 -7.00 -13.67
C GLY A 54 10.11 -8.14 -14.26
N LYS A 55 9.54 -8.96 -15.16
CA LYS A 55 10.27 -10.05 -15.84
C LYS A 55 11.42 -9.56 -16.73
N ASN A 56 11.44 -8.29 -17.13
CA ASN A 56 12.49 -7.69 -17.97
C ASN A 56 13.43 -6.72 -17.22
N SER A 57 13.25 -6.51 -15.90
CA SER A 57 13.98 -5.48 -15.13
C SER A 57 14.65 -6.04 -13.88
N THR A 58 15.88 -5.58 -13.58
CA THR A 58 16.62 -5.94 -12.36
C THR A 58 15.96 -5.39 -11.09
N LYS A 59 16.10 -6.08 -9.95
CA LYS A 59 15.48 -5.78 -8.63
C LYS A 59 15.57 -4.31 -8.19
N GLY A 60 16.70 -3.63 -8.44
CA GLY A 60 16.90 -2.21 -8.12
C GLY A 60 16.05 -1.23 -8.96
N SER A 61 15.51 -1.66 -10.10
CA SER A 61 14.64 -0.83 -10.94
C SER A 61 13.20 -0.75 -10.41
N LEU A 62 12.72 -1.77 -9.68
CA LEU A 62 11.39 -1.80 -9.08
C LEU A 62 11.30 -0.88 -7.85
N GLU A 63 12.30 -0.90 -6.98
CA GLU A 63 12.37 -0.02 -5.81
C GLU A 63 12.44 1.46 -6.22
N LYS A 64 13.19 1.76 -7.29
CA LYS A 64 13.29 3.11 -7.85
C LYS A 64 11.96 3.60 -8.43
N MET A 65 11.16 2.72 -9.02
CA MET A 65 9.83 3.04 -9.53
C MET A 65 8.83 3.37 -8.41
N GLU A 66 8.90 2.69 -7.26
CA GLU A 66 8.10 3.03 -6.06
C GLU A 66 8.54 4.37 -5.43
N ALA A 67 9.81 4.76 -5.59
CA ALA A 67 10.38 5.98 -5.03
C ALA A 67 9.90 7.29 -5.69
N GLU A 68 9.46 7.21 -6.95
CA GLU A 68 9.13 8.35 -7.82
C GLU A 68 7.61 8.59 -7.95
N VAL A 69 6.78 7.98 -7.11
CA VAL A 69 5.33 8.22 -7.11
C VAL A 69 5.04 9.58 -6.46
N GLU A 70 4.87 10.61 -7.28
CA GLU A 70 4.41 11.92 -6.84
C GLU A 70 2.90 11.90 -6.52
N ALA A 71 2.48 12.70 -5.55
CA ALA A 71 1.09 12.72 -5.08
C ALA A 71 0.06 13.10 -6.17
N LYS A 72 0.51 13.70 -7.27
CA LYS A 72 -0.33 14.08 -8.41
C LYS A 72 -0.69 12.90 -9.33
N ASP A 73 0.09 11.83 -9.27
CA ASP A 73 -0.07 10.65 -10.14
C ASP A 73 -0.78 9.49 -9.43
N VAL A 74 -1.50 9.77 -8.34
CA VAL A 74 -2.14 8.75 -7.49
C VAL A 74 -3.65 8.96 -7.46
N GLU A 75 -4.39 7.88 -7.72
CA GLU A 75 -5.84 7.87 -7.56
C GLU A 75 -6.21 8.03 -6.08
N PRO A 76 -7.27 8.77 -5.73
CA PRO A 76 -7.73 8.90 -4.35
C PRO A 76 -7.95 7.53 -3.71
N TYR A 77 -7.39 7.32 -2.52
CA TYR A 77 -7.52 6.07 -1.75
C TYR A 77 -8.69 6.09 -0.75
N TRP A 78 -9.48 7.17 -0.74
CA TRP A 78 -10.65 7.36 0.13
C TRP A 78 -11.94 7.42 -0.69
N PHE A 79 -13.08 7.22 -0.03
CA PHE A 79 -14.39 7.50 -0.62
C PHE A 79 -14.68 9.00 -0.62
N ALA A 80 -15.38 9.49 -1.65
CA ALA A 80 -15.68 10.91 -1.81
C ALA A 80 -16.54 11.48 -0.66
N ASP A 81 -17.36 10.63 -0.04
CA ASP A 81 -18.23 10.93 1.10
C ASP A 81 -17.58 10.67 2.47
N ASP A 82 -16.37 10.12 2.52
CA ASP A 82 -15.69 9.73 3.76
C ASP A 82 -14.17 9.98 3.67
N LEU A 83 -13.76 11.21 3.96
CA LEU A 83 -12.36 11.63 3.90
C LEU A 83 -11.51 10.90 4.95
N GLY A 84 -10.41 10.29 4.50
CA GLY A 84 -9.51 9.51 5.37
C GLY A 84 -9.84 8.01 5.42
N SER A 85 -10.96 7.59 4.82
CA SER A 85 -11.27 6.18 4.62
C SER A 85 -10.28 5.48 3.66
N ASN A 86 -10.32 4.15 3.66
CA ASN A 86 -9.67 3.33 2.64
C ASN A 86 -10.74 2.73 1.72
N ASN A 87 -10.62 2.96 0.42
CA ASN A 87 -11.60 2.53 -0.59
C ASN A 87 -11.28 1.18 -1.25
N SER A 88 -10.25 0.45 -0.79
CA SER A 88 -9.85 -0.87 -1.30
C SER A 88 -9.84 -1.99 -0.25
N GLY A 89 -9.70 -1.66 1.03
CA GLY A 89 -9.50 -2.64 2.10
C GLY A 89 -8.11 -3.30 2.08
N THR A 90 -7.20 -2.81 1.23
CA THR A 90 -5.82 -3.27 1.14
C THR A 90 -4.87 -2.20 1.66
N TYR A 91 -3.86 -2.65 2.41
CA TYR A 91 -2.89 -1.78 3.06
C TYR A 91 -1.47 -2.32 2.88
N ASN A 92 -0.50 -1.41 2.85
CA ASN A 92 0.92 -1.73 2.82
C ASN A 92 1.54 -1.38 4.17
N LEU A 93 2.42 -2.24 4.68
CA LEU A 93 3.18 -1.95 5.89
C LEU A 93 4.14 -0.79 5.62
N LEU A 94 3.99 0.29 6.40
CA LEU A 94 4.79 1.50 6.31
C LEU A 94 5.81 1.59 7.44
N GLY A 95 5.49 1.03 8.60
CA GLY A 95 6.38 1.09 9.75
C GLY A 95 6.17 -0.05 10.74
N VAL A 96 7.24 -0.40 11.43
CA VAL A 96 7.25 -1.34 12.54
C VAL A 96 7.96 -0.65 13.69
N LEU A 97 7.33 -0.60 14.86
CA LEU A 97 7.99 -0.33 16.12
C LEU A 97 8.28 -1.65 16.78
N THR A 98 9.53 -1.92 17.12
CA THR A 98 9.92 -3.13 17.83
C THR A 98 10.36 -2.81 19.25
N HIS A 99 10.24 -3.81 20.12
CA HIS A 99 10.83 -3.80 21.45
C HIS A 99 11.77 -4.99 21.61
N GLN A 100 13.04 -4.73 21.90
CA GLN A 100 14.04 -5.73 22.24
C GLN A 100 14.16 -5.85 23.76
N GLY A 101 14.01 -7.06 24.30
CA GLY A 101 14.04 -7.30 25.75
C GLY A 101 12.90 -8.19 26.25
N ARG A 102 13.12 -8.81 27.41
CA ARG A 102 12.24 -9.84 28.01
C ARG A 102 11.17 -9.27 28.95
N SER A 103 11.40 -8.11 29.55
CA SER A 103 10.40 -7.42 30.39
C SER A 103 9.78 -6.25 29.64
N SER A 104 8.67 -5.72 30.14
CA SER A 104 8.12 -4.45 29.65
C SER A 104 8.68 -3.22 30.38
N SER A 105 9.46 -3.43 31.44
CA SER A 105 10.07 -2.39 32.27
C SER A 105 11.51 -2.04 31.88
N SER A 106 12.08 -2.78 30.94
CA SER A 106 13.44 -2.61 30.43
C SER A 106 13.52 -3.14 29.00
N GLY A 107 14.44 -2.59 28.21
CA GLY A 107 14.65 -3.00 26.83
C GLY A 107 14.99 -1.80 25.95
N HIS A 108 14.81 -1.98 24.65
CA HIS A 108 15.15 -0.99 23.64
C HIS A 108 14.09 -0.93 22.54
N TYR A 109 13.67 0.28 22.18
CA TYR A 109 12.71 0.51 21.11
C TYR A 109 13.42 0.95 19.84
N VAL A 110 13.13 0.28 18.73
CA VAL A 110 13.70 0.61 17.42
C VAL A 110 12.59 0.76 16.41
N ALA A 111 12.65 1.83 15.62
CA ALA A 111 11.68 2.10 14.57
C ALA A 111 12.22 1.64 13.21
N TRP A 112 11.35 1.04 12.42
CA TRP A 112 11.67 0.53 11.09
C TRP A 112 10.65 1.13 10.13
N VAL A 113 11.06 1.94 9.17
CA VAL A 113 10.14 2.72 8.34
C VAL A 113 10.44 2.51 6.86
N LYS A 114 9.40 2.27 6.07
CA LYS A 114 9.46 2.22 4.62
C LYS A 114 9.30 3.62 4.06
N ARG A 115 10.28 4.09 3.29
CA ARG A 115 10.23 5.37 2.58
C ARG A 115 10.67 5.16 1.15
N LYS A 116 9.87 5.60 0.18
CA LYS A 116 10.24 5.55 -1.25
C LYS A 116 10.75 4.16 -1.69
N GLY A 117 10.03 3.12 -1.32
CA GLY A 117 10.38 1.73 -1.66
C GLY A 117 11.43 1.07 -0.77
N ILE A 118 12.27 1.83 -0.06
CA ILE A 118 13.36 1.29 0.78
C ILE A 118 12.98 1.24 2.26
N TRP A 119 13.53 0.27 2.99
CA TRP A 119 13.37 0.15 4.44
C TRP A 119 14.57 0.72 5.18
N LEU A 120 14.28 1.48 6.23
CA LEU A 120 15.28 2.12 7.08
C LEU A 120 15.04 1.70 8.53
N LYS A 121 16.10 1.29 9.21
CA LYS A 121 16.15 1.08 10.66
C LYS A 121 16.64 2.37 11.31
N PHE A 122 15.85 2.91 12.23
CA PHE A 122 16.15 4.05 13.08
C PHE A 122 16.38 3.54 14.50
N ASP A 123 17.64 3.41 14.85
CA ASP A 123 18.13 2.93 16.15
C ASP A 123 18.77 4.12 16.87
N ASP A 124 17.97 4.86 17.62
CA ASP A 124 18.34 6.15 18.20
C ASP A 124 18.96 7.12 17.17
N ASP A 125 20.27 7.39 17.28
CA ASP A 125 21.04 8.25 16.37
C ASP A 125 21.63 7.51 15.16
N GLU A 126 21.55 6.18 15.12
CA GLU A 126 22.01 5.35 14.01
C GLU A 126 20.89 5.06 13.01
N VAL A 127 21.10 5.43 11.75
CA VAL A 127 20.17 5.13 10.65
C VAL A 127 20.86 4.23 9.64
N SER A 128 20.27 3.07 9.37
CA SER A 128 20.78 2.09 8.42
C SER A 128 19.69 1.59 7.47
N GLN A 129 20.06 1.27 6.23
CA GLN A 129 19.16 0.63 5.27
C GLN A 129 19.08 -0.87 5.55
N VAL A 130 17.87 -1.42 5.47
CA VAL A 130 17.61 -2.86 5.68
C VAL A 130 16.73 -3.42 4.58
N THR A 131 16.60 -4.74 4.52
CA THR A 131 15.80 -5.42 3.50
C THR A 131 14.40 -5.74 4.03
N SER A 132 13.46 -6.00 3.11
CA SER A 132 12.13 -6.51 3.49
C SER A 132 12.20 -7.85 4.24
N ASP A 133 13.22 -8.68 3.99
CA ASP A 133 13.44 -9.94 4.71
C ASP A 133 13.82 -9.68 6.17
N ASP A 134 14.57 -8.62 6.44
CA ASP A 134 14.91 -8.21 7.82
C ASP A 134 13.66 -7.74 8.57
N ILE A 135 12.73 -7.06 7.89
CA ILE A 135 11.44 -6.64 8.47
C ILE A 135 10.59 -7.84 8.85
N LEU A 136 10.52 -8.87 8.01
CA LEU A 136 9.75 -10.08 8.29
C LEU A 136 10.33 -10.91 9.46
N ARG A 137 11.60 -10.74 9.80
CA ARG A 137 12.25 -11.35 10.98
C ARG A 137 11.87 -10.67 12.29
N LEU A 138 11.20 -9.51 12.26
CA LEU A 138 10.76 -8.79 13.46
C LEU A 138 9.51 -9.43 14.10
N SER A 139 9.04 -10.57 13.60
CA SER A 139 7.84 -11.28 14.10
C SER A 139 7.96 -11.80 15.54
N GLY A 140 9.16 -11.78 16.13
CA GLY A 140 9.41 -12.18 17.51
C GLY A 140 9.87 -13.64 17.63
N GLY A 141 9.57 -14.28 18.77
CA GLY A 141 9.90 -15.68 19.02
C GLY A 141 11.18 -15.94 19.84
N ALA A 142 11.94 -14.91 20.21
CA ALA A 142 13.19 -15.03 20.99
C ALA A 142 13.56 -13.70 21.67
N ASP A 143 14.83 -13.55 22.09
CA ASP A 143 15.38 -12.32 22.70
C ASP A 143 15.68 -11.20 21.68
N TRP A 144 15.33 -11.42 20.42
CA TRP A 144 15.50 -10.45 19.34
C TRP A 144 14.43 -9.35 19.37
N HIS A 145 14.47 -8.45 18.39
CA HIS A 145 13.39 -7.50 18.15
C HIS A 145 12.06 -8.24 17.94
N CYS A 146 11.05 -7.81 18.68
CA CYS A 146 9.67 -8.26 18.53
C CYS A 146 8.83 -7.05 18.10
N ALA A 147 8.08 -7.20 17.01
CA ALA A 147 7.11 -6.22 16.57
C ALA A 147 6.12 -5.96 17.72
N TYR A 148 5.93 -4.67 17.99
CA TYR A 148 5.08 -4.18 19.06
C TYR A 148 3.93 -3.36 18.47
N VAL A 149 4.23 -2.44 17.55
CA VAL A 149 3.23 -1.70 16.78
C VAL A 149 3.54 -1.83 15.29
N LEU A 150 2.51 -2.14 14.49
CA LEU A 150 2.58 -2.15 13.04
C LEU A 150 1.77 -0.96 12.51
N LEU A 151 2.39 -0.16 11.67
CA LEU A 151 1.74 0.95 10.99
C LEU A 151 1.51 0.56 9.53
N TYR A 152 0.24 0.44 9.16
CA TYR A 152 -0.20 0.18 7.79
C TYR A 152 -0.79 1.46 7.17
N GLY A 153 -0.52 1.67 5.89
CA GLY A 153 -1.08 2.76 5.11
C GLY A 153 -1.78 2.26 3.84
N PRO A 154 -2.52 3.13 3.13
CA PRO A 154 -3.27 2.74 1.95
C PRO A 154 -2.36 2.20 0.85
N LYS A 155 -2.82 1.16 0.15
CA LYS A 155 -2.17 0.72 -1.10
C LYS A 155 -2.54 1.69 -2.22
N LEU A 156 -1.55 2.46 -2.69
CA LEU A 156 -1.74 3.50 -3.68
C LEU A 156 -1.78 2.92 -5.11
N VAL A 157 -2.68 3.45 -5.93
CA VAL A 157 -2.81 3.12 -7.35
C VAL A 157 -2.36 4.30 -8.18
N ARG A 158 -1.56 4.04 -9.22
CA ARG A 158 -1.13 5.09 -10.14
C ARG A 158 -2.30 5.50 -11.03
N ALA A 159 -2.57 6.80 -11.10
CA ALA A 159 -3.50 7.37 -12.06
C ALA A 159 -2.99 7.05 -13.48
N ALA A 160 -3.90 6.63 -14.36
CA ALA A 160 -3.57 6.56 -15.77
C ALA A 160 -3.32 7.99 -16.26
N SER A 161 -2.12 8.26 -16.78
CA SER A 161 -1.92 9.51 -17.51
C SER A 161 -2.94 9.56 -18.65
N HIS A 162 -3.65 10.68 -18.77
CA HIS A 162 -4.49 10.95 -19.95
C HIS A 162 -3.57 11.06 -21.18
N SER A 163 -3.16 9.92 -21.76
CA SER A 163 -2.93 9.86 -23.19
C SER A 163 -4.29 9.61 -23.83
N GLU A 164 -4.88 10.66 -24.38
CA GLU A 164 -6.03 10.56 -25.29
C GLU A 164 -5.73 9.50 -26.35
N ASN A 165 -6.42 8.37 -26.25
CA ASN A 165 -6.84 7.60 -27.40
C ASN A 165 -8.29 7.16 -27.14
N GLN A 166 -9.16 8.15 -26.91
CA GLN A 166 -10.57 7.96 -27.19
C GLN A 166 -10.73 8.06 -28.71
N LEU A 167 -10.82 6.91 -29.37
CA LEU A 167 -11.48 6.83 -30.66
C LEU A 167 -12.90 7.42 -30.47
N PRO A 168 -13.31 8.40 -31.30
CA PRO A 168 -14.61 9.02 -31.13
C PRO A 168 -15.72 7.96 -31.25
N PRO A 169 -16.79 8.08 -30.45
CA PRO A 169 -17.93 7.16 -30.54
C PRO A 169 -18.48 7.23 -31.95
N LYS A 170 -18.59 6.07 -32.61
CA LYS A 170 -19.36 5.95 -33.87
C LYS A 170 -20.81 6.25 -33.54
N SER A 171 -21.23 7.50 -33.67
CA SER A 171 -22.63 7.88 -33.64
C SER A 171 -23.28 7.37 -34.92
N SER A 172 -24.00 6.26 -34.78
CA SER A 172 -25.06 5.83 -35.68
C SER A 172 -26.14 6.92 -35.76
N SER A 173 -26.74 7.07 -36.94
CA SER A 173 -27.97 7.82 -37.25
C SER A 173 -27.80 9.28 -37.70
N ALA A 174 -27.83 9.46 -39.02
CA ALA A 174 -28.59 10.56 -39.63
C ALA A 174 -29.16 10.09 -40.98
N TYR A 175 -30.43 9.70 -40.97
CA TYR A 175 -31.25 9.61 -42.17
C TYR A 175 -31.61 11.02 -42.67
N SER A 176 -31.52 11.18 -43.99
CA SER A 176 -32.41 11.94 -44.89
C SER A 176 -32.34 13.47 -45.01
N LEU A 177 -31.96 13.87 -46.24
CA LEU A 177 -32.63 14.79 -47.17
C LEU A 177 -32.67 16.30 -46.87
N ASN A 178 -32.02 17.12 -47.72
CA ASN A 178 -32.74 17.82 -48.80
C ASN A 178 -31.85 18.64 -49.76
N GLU A 179 -32.10 18.35 -51.05
CA GLU A 179 -32.17 19.17 -52.27
C GLU A 179 -31.38 20.48 -52.52
N LYS A 180 -30.72 20.45 -53.69
CA LYS A 180 -30.64 21.48 -54.77
C LYS A 180 -29.88 22.79 -54.51
N SER A 181 -28.84 23.04 -55.31
CA SER A 181 -28.87 24.03 -56.40
C SER A 181 -27.49 24.31 -57.05
N ILE A 182 -27.37 23.94 -58.33
CA ILE A 182 -26.82 24.66 -59.50
C ILE A 182 -25.49 25.46 -59.41
N ARG A 183 -24.56 25.06 -60.31
CA ARG A 183 -23.60 25.81 -61.18
C ARG A 183 -22.23 25.11 -61.11
N GLY A 184 -21.61 24.57 -62.17
CA GLY A 184 -21.54 24.98 -63.57
C GLY A 184 -20.14 25.54 -63.82
N ASP A 185 -19.26 24.77 -64.48
CA ASP A 185 -18.54 25.14 -65.71
C ASP A 185 -17.20 24.40 -65.89
N LYS A 186 -17.13 23.74 -67.06
CA LYS A 186 -15.99 23.37 -67.93
C LYS A 186 -14.92 22.40 -67.43
#